data_AF-A0A929C035-F1
#
_entry.id   AF-A0A929C035-F1
#
_cell.length_a   1.000
_cell.length_b   1.000
_cell.length_c   1.000
_cell.angle_alpha   90.00
_cell.angle_beta   90.00
_cell.angle_gamma   90.00
#
_symmetry.space_group_name_H-M   'P 1'
#
loop_
_entity.id
_entity.type
_entity.pdbx_description
1 polymer ?
#
loop_
_entity_poly.entity_id
_entity_poly.type
_entity_poly.pdbx_seq_one_letter_code
_entity_poly.pdbx_strand_id
1 'polypeptide(L)'
;MLSQVAKLKSVALDLLYPRWCVGCGKEGGFICSSCCQSLLRIMPPLCPRCGRPQASGILCSTCVSWLAAIDGIRSPFQFDGVMRKAIHQLKYRNLRAIAEPLAGLLSDCLTAHYMPAEVLVPVPLHS
;
A
#
# COMPACT_ATOMS: atom_id res chain seq x y z
N MET A 1 18.77 -12.65 27.16
CA MET A 1 19.75 -13.37 26.31
C MET A 1 19.18 -13.88 24.98
N LEU A 2 17.91 -14.30 24.89
CA LEU A 2 17.29 -14.73 23.63
C LEU A 2 17.19 -13.64 22.53
N SER A 3 17.08 -12.36 22.90
CA SER A 3 16.93 -11.24 21.95
C SER A 3 18.20 -10.88 21.19
N GLN A 4 19.38 -11.14 21.75
CA GLN A 4 20.67 -10.80 21.11
C GLN A 4 21.03 -11.81 20.01
N VAL A 5 20.70 -13.09 20.21
CA VAL A 5 20.88 -14.13 19.19
C VAL A 5 19.97 -13.90 17.98
N ALA A 6 18.73 -13.42 18.21
CA ALA A 6 17.82 -13.05 17.13
C ALA A 6 18.33 -11.85 16.32
N LYS A 7 18.87 -10.82 16.99
CA LYS A 7 19.48 -9.64 16.34
C LYS A 7 20.73 -9.99 15.52
N LEU A 8 21.60 -10.87 16.03
CA LEU A 8 22.78 -11.30 15.27
C LEU A 8 22.40 -12.07 14.00
N LYS A 9 21.37 -12.93 14.09
CA LYS A 9 20.85 -13.67 12.93
C LYS A 9 20.27 -12.74 11.87
N SER A 10 19.50 -11.72 12.26
CA SER A 10 18.94 -10.77 11.29
C SER A 10 20.03 -9.91 10.64
N VAL A 11 21.06 -9.51 11.38
CA VAL A 11 22.18 -8.71 10.81
C VAL A 11 23.01 -9.53 9.83
N ALA A 12 23.32 -10.80 10.15
CA ALA A 12 24.05 -11.69 9.24
C ALA A 12 23.23 -12.01 7.98
N LEU A 13 21.91 -12.20 8.11
CA LEU A 13 21.02 -12.40 6.97
C LEU A 13 20.85 -11.14 6.12
N ASP A 14 20.74 -9.96 6.74
CA ASP A 14 20.66 -8.69 6.03
C ASP A 14 21.95 -8.38 5.25
N LEU A 15 23.11 -8.87 5.72
CA LEU A 15 24.38 -8.78 4.99
C LEU A 15 24.42 -9.71 3.77
N LEU A 16 23.90 -10.94 3.89
CA LEU A 16 23.87 -11.93 2.81
C LEU A 16 22.73 -11.66 1.80
N TYR A 17 21.64 -11.08 2.28
CA TYR A 17 20.42 -10.79 1.52
C TYR A 17 20.01 -9.34 1.75
N PRO A 18 20.79 -8.37 1.24
CA PRO A 18 20.46 -6.96 1.38
C PRO A 18 19.11 -6.67 0.74
N ARG A 19 18.32 -5.86 1.45
CA ARG A 19 17.04 -5.36 0.96
C ARG A 19 17.28 -4.21 -0.01
N TRP A 20 16.64 -4.28 -1.16
CA TRP A 20 16.76 -3.26 -2.20
C TRP A 20 15.44 -2.53 -2.40
N CYS A 21 15.49 -1.20 -2.50
CA CYS A 21 14.32 -0.39 -2.76
C CYS A 21 13.76 -0.66 -4.16
N VAL A 22 12.48 -1.03 -4.26
CA VAL A 22 11.81 -1.31 -5.55
C VAL A 22 11.64 -0.06 -6.43
N GLY A 23 11.77 1.13 -5.83
CA GLY A 23 11.69 2.40 -6.52
C GLY A 23 13.00 2.79 -7.21
N CYS A 24 14.07 2.92 -6.42
CA CYS A 24 15.34 3.51 -6.84
C CYS A 24 16.54 2.53 -6.81
N GLY A 25 16.38 1.31 -6.31
CA GLY A 25 17.45 0.32 -6.26
C GLY A 25 18.55 0.59 -5.21
N LYS A 26 18.37 1.55 -4.31
CA LYS A 26 19.29 1.73 -3.17
C LYS A 26 19.08 0.65 -2.12
N GLU A 27 20.17 0.23 -1.49
CA GLU A 27 20.16 -0.68 -0.34
C GLU A 27 19.43 -0.05 0.86
N GLY A 28 18.72 -0.87 1.65
CA GLY A 28 18.09 -0.46 2.90
C GLY A 28 16.69 -1.05 3.09
N GLY A 29 15.66 -0.27 2.78
CA GLY A 29 14.25 -0.71 2.85
C GLY A 29 13.69 -1.09 1.49
N PHE A 30 12.68 -1.97 1.45
CA PHE A 30 11.97 -2.30 0.20
C PHE A 30 11.32 -1.07 -0.45
N ILE A 31 10.98 -0.05 0.35
CA ILE A 31 10.69 1.30 -0.08
C ILE A 31 11.51 2.24 0.82
N CYS A 32 12.51 2.91 0.26
CA CYS A 32 13.34 3.83 1.04
C CYS A 32 12.60 5.15 1.33
N SER A 33 13.09 5.95 2.28
CA SER A 33 12.47 7.21 2.72
C SER A 33 12.19 8.18 1.56
N SER A 34 13.14 8.37 0.64
CA SER A 34 12.96 9.23 -0.53
C SER A 34 11.85 8.72 -1.47
N CYS A 35 11.75 7.40 -1.64
CA CYS A 35 10.69 6.78 -2.44
C CYS A 35 9.33 6.81 -1.73
N CYS A 36 9.30 6.74 -0.40
CA CYS A 36 8.08 6.97 0.38
C CYS A 36 7.55 8.40 0.19
N GLN A 37 8.45 9.40 0.14
CA GLN A 37 8.07 10.80 -0.07
C GLN A 37 7.53 11.07 -1.48
N SER A 38 7.92 10.27 -2.48
CA SER A 38 7.42 10.40 -3.84
C SER A 38 6.08 9.67 -4.07
N LEU A 39 5.49 9.06 -3.05
CA LEU A 39 4.20 8.35 -3.20
C LEU A 39 3.06 9.35 -3.34
N LEU A 40 2.26 9.18 -4.40
CA LEU A 40 1.12 10.03 -4.68
C LEU A 40 -0.07 9.61 -3.81
N ARG A 41 -0.27 10.31 -2.68
CA ARG A 41 -1.42 10.11 -1.79
C ARG A 41 -2.71 10.57 -2.46
N ILE A 42 -3.77 9.80 -2.26
CA ILE A 42 -5.13 10.20 -2.65
C ILE A 42 -5.74 10.96 -1.48
N MET A 43 -5.97 12.26 -1.67
CA MET A 43 -6.41 13.17 -0.61
C MET A 43 -7.82 13.72 -0.88
N PRO A 44 -8.63 13.99 0.16
CA PRO A 44 -9.91 14.68 0.03
C PRO A 44 -9.80 16.06 -0.66
N PRO A 45 -10.89 16.54 -1.29
CA PRO A 45 -12.21 15.92 -1.37
C PRO A 45 -12.27 14.76 -2.37
N LEU A 46 -12.96 13.68 -2.00
CA LEU A 46 -13.11 12.46 -2.81
C LEU A 46 -14.59 12.21 -3.13
N CYS A 47 -14.88 11.60 -4.26
CA CYS A 47 -16.19 10.98 -4.47
C CYS A 47 -16.42 9.90 -3.41
N PRO A 48 -17.54 9.94 -2.65
CA PRO A 48 -17.77 9.01 -1.56
C PRO A 48 -17.92 7.56 -2.05
N ARG A 49 -18.28 7.37 -3.33
CA ARG A 49 -18.47 6.05 -3.94
C ARG A 49 -17.20 5.50 -4.58
N CYS A 50 -16.66 6.13 -5.62
CA CYS A 50 -15.48 5.58 -6.30
C CYS A 50 -14.13 6.00 -5.70
N GLY A 51 -14.10 6.94 -4.74
CA GLY A 51 -12.86 7.42 -4.13
C GLY A 51 -12.00 8.33 -5.04
N ARG A 52 -12.50 8.74 -6.21
CA ARG A 52 -11.78 9.65 -7.12
C ARG A 52 -11.69 11.06 -6.51
N PRO A 53 -10.50 11.70 -6.49
CA PRO A 53 -10.37 13.10 -6.10
C PRO A 53 -11.17 14.05 -7.01
N GLN A 54 -11.87 15.01 -6.40
CA GLN A 54 -12.63 16.04 -7.09
C GLN A 54 -12.93 17.22 -6.15
N ALA A 55 -13.25 18.38 -6.72
CA ALA A 55 -13.44 19.60 -5.95
C ALA A 55 -14.62 19.55 -4.94
N SER A 56 -15.71 18.86 -5.29
CA SER A 56 -16.98 18.96 -4.55
C SER A 56 -17.16 17.96 -3.42
N GLY A 57 -16.44 16.83 -3.44
CA GLY A 57 -16.60 15.76 -2.44
C GLY A 57 -17.96 15.03 -2.45
N ILE A 58 -18.84 15.32 -3.42
CA ILE A 58 -20.17 14.68 -3.56
C ILE A 58 -20.12 13.50 -4.53
N LEU A 59 -21.24 12.91 -4.93
CA LEU A 59 -21.24 11.86 -5.94
C LEU A 59 -20.77 12.42 -7.31
N CYS A 60 -19.75 11.81 -7.92
CA CYS A 60 -19.30 12.22 -9.25
C CYS A 60 -20.29 11.76 -10.33
N SER A 61 -20.29 12.42 -11.49
CA SER A 61 -21.22 12.12 -12.60
C SER A 61 -21.22 10.65 -13.04
N THR A 62 -20.05 10.01 -13.06
CA THR A 62 -19.92 8.58 -13.39
C THR A 62 -20.60 7.69 -12.35
N CYS A 63 -20.62 8.09 -11.08
CA CYS A 63 -21.20 7.28 -10.00
C CYS A 63 -22.72 7.48 -9.82
N VAL A 64 -23.29 8.54 -10.40
CA VAL A 64 -24.74 8.82 -10.35
C VAL A 64 -25.53 7.72 -11.09
N SER A 65 -25.07 7.32 -12.26
CA SER A 65 -25.69 6.27 -13.07
C SER A 65 -25.18 4.85 -12.75
N TRP A 66 -24.24 4.74 -11.81
CA TRP A 66 -23.61 3.46 -11.50
C TRP A 66 -24.49 2.65 -10.54
N LEU A 67 -24.95 1.47 -10.95
CA LEU A 67 -25.68 0.54 -10.07
C LEU A 67 -24.72 -0.49 -9.49
N ALA A 68 -23.74 -0.04 -8.69
CA ALA A 68 -22.82 -0.95 -8.01
C ALA A 68 -23.38 -1.39 -6.65
N ALA A 69 -23.25 -2.68 -6.35
CA ALA A 69 -23.61 -3.31 -5.08
C ALA A 69 -22.61 -3.04 -3.93
N ILE A 70 -21.64 -2.14 -4.14
CA ILE A 70 -20.64 -1.78 -3.14
C ILE A 70 -20.91 -0.38 -2.58
N ASP A 71 -20.69 -0.21 -1.28
CA ASP A 71 -20.90 1.06 -0.57
C ASP A 71 -19.87 2.12 -0.98
N GLY A 72 -18.65 1.68 -1.29
CA GLY A 72 -17.61 2.55 -1.83
C GLY A 72 -16.26 1.90 -1.99
N ILE A 73 -15.33 2.65 -2.59
CA ILE A 73 -13.95 2.26 -2.84
C ILE A 73 -13.04 3.33 -2.21
N ARG A 74 -12.01 2.89 -1.50
CA ARG A 74 -10.94 3.74 -0.99
C ARG A 74 -9.59 3.16 -1.35
N SER A 75 -8.64 4.05 -1.65
CA SER A 75 -7.23 3.71 -1.83
C SER A 75 -6.38 4.80 -1.20
N PRO A 76 -5.33 4.45 -0.43
CA PRO A 76 -4.45 5.44 0.18
C PRO A 76 -3.55 6.16 -0.84
N PHE A 77 -3.21 5.48 -1.95
CA PHE A 77 -2.28 5.98 -2.96
C PHE A 77 -2.76 5.72 -4.38
N GLN A 78 -2.29 6.53 -5.32
CA GLN A 78 -2.45 6.25 -6.73
C GLN A 78 -1.61 5.02 -7.12
N PHE A 79 -2.16 4.21 -8.01
CA PHE A 79 -1.44 3.06 -8.56
C PHE A 79 -0.44 3.52 -9.62
N ASP A 80 0.62 4.19 -9.20
CA ASP A 80 1.64 4.73 -10.09
C ASP A 80 3.05 4.67 -9.47
N GLY A 81 4.08 4.87 -10.30
CA GLY A 81 5.47 4.99 -9.89
C GLY A 81 5.93 3.86 -8.97
N VAL A 82 6.45 4.23 -7.80
CA VAL A 82 6.95 3.29 -6.78
C VAL A 82 5.83 2.39 -6.24
N MET A 83 4.62 2.92 -6.06
CA MET A 83 3.49 2.13 -5.53
C MET A 83 3.10 1.01 -6.50
N ARG A 84 3.01 1.33 -7.80
CA ARG A 84 2.76 0.33 -8.86
C ARG A 84 3.83 -0.77 -8.84
N LYS A 85 5.11 -0.38 -8.78
CA LYS A 85 6.23 -1.34 -8.72
C LYS A 85 6.14 -2.23 -7.48
N ALA A 86 5.89 -1.66 -6.31
CA ALA A 86 5.78 -2.40 -5.05
C ALA A 86 4.65 -3.44 -5.07
N ILE A 87 3.46 -3.03 -5.54
CA ILE A 87 2.31 -3.94 -5.67
C ILE A 87 2.58 -5.04 -6.70
N HIS A 88 3.26 -4.75 -7.82
CA HIS A 88 3.64 -5.78 -8.79
C HIS A 88 4.67 -6.77 -8.21
N GLN A 89 5.64 -6.28 -7.43
CA GLN A 89 6.62 -7.15 -6.78
C GLN A 89 5.94 -8.11 -5.79
N LEU A 90 4.95 -7.61 -5.03
CA LEU A 90 4.14 -8.44 -4.14
C LEU A 90 3.30 -9.46 -4.93
N LYS A 91 2.50 -8.99 -5.89
CA LYS A 91 1.50 -9.81 -6.60
C LYS A 91 2.13 -10.85 -7.53
N TYR A 92 3.20 -10.50 -8.23
CA TYR A 92 3.67 -11.29 -9.38
C TYR A 92 5.13 -11.74 -9.29
N ARG A 93 5.93 -11.17 -8.37
CA ARG A 93 7.36 -11.52 -8.22
C ARG A 93 7.67 -12.19 -6.88
N ASN A 94 6.64 -12.55 -6.12
CA ASN A 94 6.75 -13.26 -4.85
C ASN A 94 7.62 -12.55 -3.80
N LEU A 95 7.76 -11.22 -3.89
CA LEU A 95 8.47 -10.42 -2.89
C LEU A 95 7.59 -10.21 -1.65
N ARG A 96 7.28 -11.29 -0.92
CA ARG A 96 6.32 -11.27 0.20
C ARG A 96 6.72 -10.33 1.33
N ALA A 97 8.02 -10.13 1.54
CA ALA A 97 8.55 -9.25 2.57
C ALA A 97 8.17 -7.76 2.37
N ILE A 98 7.75 -7.36 1.17
CA ILE A 98 7.21 -5.99 0.93
C ILE A 98 5.78 -5.81 1.47
N ALA A 99 5.10 -6.88 1.88
CA ALA A 99 3.76 -6.80 2.43
C ALA A 99 3.72 -5.97 3.72
N GLU A 100 4.73 -6.12 4.59
CA GLU A 100 4.81 -5.38 5.85
C GLU A 100 4.88 -3.85 5.65
N PRO A 101 5.81 -3.28 4.86
CA PRO A 101 5.81 -1.84 4.62
C PRO A 101 4.55 -1.35 3.91
N LEU A 102 3.95 -2.14 3.01
CA LEU A 102 2.68 -1.78 2.36
C LEU A 102 1.50 -1.78 3.36
N ALA A 103 1.46 -2.75 4.27
CA ALA A 103 0.47 -2.83 5.33
C ALA A 103 0.60 -1.66 6.31
N GLY A 104 1.83 -1.26 6.66
CA GLY A 104 2.08 -0.06 7.46
C GLY A 104 1.50 1.20 6.81
N LEU A 105 1.78 1.40 5.52
CA LEU A 105 1.23 2.54 4.76
C LEU A 105 -0.31 2.52 4.69
N LEU A 106 -0.92 1.34 4.57
CA LEU A 106 -2.38 1.19 4.60
C LEU A 106 -2.94 1.48 5.99
N SER A 107 -2.30 0.96 7.05
CA SER A 107 -2.69 1.17 8.44
C SER A 107 -2.66 2.65 8.82
N ASP A 108 -1.62 3.38 8.41
CA ASP A 108 -1.52 4.83 8.64
C ASP A 108 -2.71 5.57 8.01
N CYS A 109 -3.11 5.17 6.81
CA CYS A 109 -4.26 5.77 6.13
C CYS A 109 -5.59 5.43 6.82
N LEU A 110 -5.79 4.18 7.25
CA LEU A 110 -7.00 3.75 7.94
C LEU A 110 -7.13 4.40 9.33
N THR A 111 -5.99 4.66 9.99
CA THR A 111 -5.96 5.39 11.26
C THR A 111 -6.35 6.86 11.07
N ALA A 112 -5.85 7.50 10.00
CA ALA A 112 -6.20 8.88 9.67
C ALA A 112 -7.65 9.02 9.15
N HIS A 113 -8.18 7.99 8.48
CA HIS A 113 -9.51 7.97 7.88
C HIS A 113 -10.20 6.66 8.26
N TYR A 114 -10.80 6.65 9.44
CA TYR A 114 -11.44 5.45 9.98
C TYR A 114 -12.49 4.91 9.00
N MET A 115 -12.35 3.63 8.67
CA MET A 115 -13.31 2.87 7.88
C MET A 115 -13.72 1.65 8.71
N PRO A 116 -15.00 1.52 9.10
CA PRO A 116 -15.45 0.35 9.85
C PRO A 116 -15.34 -0.88 8.96
N ALA A 117 -14.69 -1.93 9.47
CA ALA A 117 -14.57 -3.22 8.80
C ALA A 117 -14.45 -4.33 9.84
N GLU A 118 -15.19 -5.43 9.64
CA GLU A 118 -15.18 -6.59 10.54
C GLU A 118 -14.42 -7.77 9.93
N VAL A 119 -14.25 -7.79 8.60
CA VAL A 119 -13.68 -8.91 7.86
C VAL A 119 -12.69 -8.39 6.80
N LEU A 120 -11.53 -9.05 6.72
CA LEU A 120 -10.57 -8.86 5.64
C LEU A 120 -10.66 -10.07 4.69
N VAL A 121 -11.05 -9.82 3.44
CA VAL A 121 -11.16 -10.87 2.41
C VAL A 121 -10.06 -10.68 1.36
N PRO A 122 -9.18 -11.68 1.14
CA PRO A 122 -8.18 -11.60 0.08
C PRO A 122 -8.85 -11.73 -1.28
N VAL A 123 -8.45 -10.88 -2.24
CA VAL A 123 -8.85 -11.02 -3.65
C VAL A 123 -7.82 -11.89 -4.37
N PRO A 124 -8.19 -13.08 -4.88
CA PRO A 124 -7.26 -13.96 -5.57
C PRO A 124 -6.74 -13.31 -6.87
N LEU A 125 -5.47 -13.53 -7.19
CA LEU A 125 -4.83 -13.00 -8.40
C LEU A 125 -5.11 -13.84 -9.64
N HIS A 126 -5.33 -15.14 -9.43
CA HIS A 126 -5.64 -16.11 -10.46
C HIS A 126 -6.37 -17.29 -9.81
N SER A 127 -7.25 -17.91 -10.57
CA SER A 127 -7.83 -19.24 -10.34
C SER A 127 -6.89 -20.34 -10.81
#